data_AF-A0A540N4F6-F1
#
_entry.id   AF-A0A540N4F6-F1
#
_cell.length_a   1.000
_cell.length_b   1.000
_cell.length_c   1.000
_cell.angle_alpha   90.00
_cell.angle_beta   90.00
_cell.angle_gamma   90.00
#
_symmetry.space_group_name_H-M   'P 1'
#
loop_
_entity.id
_entity.type
_entity.pdbx_description
1 polymer ?
#
loop_
_entity_poly.entity_id
_entity_poly.type
_entity_poly.pdbx_seq_one_letter_code
_entity_poly.pdbx_strand_id
1 'polypeptide(L)'
;MISFDKQNSRILIYSMHNLLGQISEKNLCRRLDRFLCSTGCEDIFPEARQTALARVISDHCPIQLDTNKVKWGPCPFRFENMWLQDPEFRNKFKEWWQSEQVEGWEGYKFMIKLKAMKKKVQS
;
A
#
# COMPACT_ATOMS: atom_id res chain seq x y z
N MET A 1 9.31 -14.18 -22.52
CA MET A 1 9.80 -12.82 -22.78
C MET A 1 9.98 -12.08 -21.46
N ILE A 2 11.20 -11.63 -21.17
CA ILE A 2 11.48 -10.72 -20.04
C ILE A 2 11.23 -9.30 -20.56
N SER A 3 10.39 -8.53 -19.87
CA SER A 3 10.11 -7.13 -20.21
C SER A 3 10.43 -6.25 -19.01
N PHE A 4 11.04 -5.10 -19.28
CA PHE A 4 11.43 -4.13 -18.25
C PHE A 4 10.54 -2.89 -18.37
N ASP A 5 9.71 -2.64 -17.36
CA ASP A 5 8.96 -1.39 -17.27
C ASP A 5 9.84 -0.32 -16.62
N LYS A 6 10.45 0.52 -17.46
CA LYS A 6 11.32 1.63 -17.05
C LYS A 6 10.56 2.73 -16.29
N GLN A 7 9.24 2.85 -16.43
CA GLN A 7 8.48 3.92 -15.76
C GLN A 7 8.20 3.60 -14.28
N ASN A 8 8.13 2.32 -13.91
CA ASN A 8 7.76 1.91 -12.55
C ASN A 8 8.82 1.07 -11.83
N SER A 9 10.04 0.97 -12.35
CA SER A 9 11.09 0.08 -11.79
C SER A 9 10.58 -1.35 -11.56
N ARG A 10 9.81 -1.88 -12.51
CA ARG A 10 9.19 -3.21 -12.40
C ARG A 10 9.78 -4.15 -13.44
N ILE A 11 10.16 -5.34 -12.98
CA ILE A 11 10.61 -6.42 -13.87
C ILE A 11 9.47 -7.41 -14.02
N LEU A 12 9.07 -7.65 -15.26
CA LEU A 12 7.99 -8.58 -15.62
C LEU A 12 8.58 -9.74 -16.42
N ILE A 13 8.37 -10.97 -15.93
CA ILE A 13 8.70 -12.17 -16.69
C ILE A 13 7.40 -12.78 -17.19
N TYR A 14 7.21 -12.73 -18.51
CA TYR A 14 6.14 -13.42 -19.21
C TYR A 14 6.67 -14.75 -19.75
N SER A 15 6.08 -15.88 -19.35
CA SER A 15 6.27 -17.14 -20.09
C SER A 15 5.26 -17.15 -21.25
N MET A 16 5.77 -17.25 -22.48
CA MET A 16 4.95 -17.26 -23.72
C MET A 16 4.93 -18.65 -24.38
N HIS A 17 5.17 -19.71 -23.62
CA HIS A 17 5.20 -21.07 -24.17
C HIS A 17 4.10 -21.92 -23.58
N ASN A 18 2.92 -21.86 -24.22
CA ASN A 18 2.03 -22.98 -24.56
C ASN A 18 0.69 -22.40 -24.99
N LEU A 19 0.50 -22.27 -26.31
CA LEU A 19 -0.76 -21.77 -26.87
C LEU A 19 -1.80 -22.89 -27.06
N LEU A 20 -1.49 -24.16 -26.80
CA LEU A 20 -2.43 -25.27 -26.99
C LEU A 20 -2.17 -26.44 -26.00
N GLY A 21 -3.18 -26.77 -25.21
CA GLY A 21 -3.31 -28.03 -24.44
C GLY A 21 -2.88 -27.94 -22.98
N GLN A 22 -3.53 -28.56 -21.99
CA GLN A 22 -4.68 -29.47 -21.92
C GLN A 22 -5.37 -29.23 -20.56
N ILE A 23 -6.70 -29.36 -20.50
CA ILE A 23 -7.43 -29.47 -19.23
C ILE A 23 -7.15 -30.88 -18.68
N SER A 24 -6.19 -30.99 -17.76
CA SER A 24 -5.91 -32.24 -17.04
C SER A 24 -6.47 -32.17 -15.63
N GLU A 25 -7.25 -33.19 -15.26
CA GLU A 25 -7.95 -33.38 -14.00
C GLU A 25 -7.00 -33.58 -12.80
N LYS A 26 -6.41 -32.47 -12.32
CA LYS A 26 -5.97 -32.18 -10.94
C LYS A 26 -5.11 -30.92 -11.02
N ASN A 27 -5.61 -29.81 -10.47
CA ASN A 27 -4.89 -28.54 -10.42
C ASN A 27 -3.72 -28.62 -9.41
N LEU A 28 -2.65 -29.33 -9.75
CA LEU A 28 -1.38 -29.28 -9.03
C LEU A 28 -0.62 -28.02 -9.44
N CYS A 29 -0.93 -26.90 -8.78
CA CYS A 29 -0.17 -25.67 -8.98
C CYS A 29 1.23 -25.81 -8.36
N ARG A 30 2.29 -25.67 -9.17
CA ARG A 30 3.69 -25.66 -8.69
C ARG A 30 4.31 -24.29 -8.94
N ARG A 31 5.01 -23.74 -7.94
CA ARG A 31 5.75 -22.48 -8.06
C ARG A 31 7.12 -22.72 -8.71
N LEU A 32 7.16 -22.76 -10.04
CA LEU A 32 8.38 -22.98 -10.82
C LEU A 32 9.11 -21.67 -11.13
N ASP A 33 8.37 -20.59 -11.36
CA ASP A 33 8.91 -19.29 -11.74
C ASP A 33 9.43 -18.50 -10.53
N ARG A 34 10.71 -18.09 -10.56
CA ARG A 34 11.40 -17.36 -9.49
C ARG A 34 12.40 -16.36 -10.06
N PHE A 35 12.61 -15.26 -9.33
CA PHE A 35 13.76 -14.38 -9.56
C PHE A 35 14.95 -14.86 -8.73
N LEU A 36 16.15 -14.78 -9.31
CA LEU A 36 17.41 -14.94 -8.57
C LEU A 36 17.95 -13.54 -8.26
N CYS A 37 18.33 -13.31 -7.01
CA CYS A 37 18.87 -12.04 -6.51
C CYS A 37 20.20 -12.37 -5.80
N SER A 38 21.23 -11.56 -6.08
CA SER A 38 22.50 -11.60 -5.35
C SER A 38 22.36 -10.88 -4.00
N THR A 39 23.29 -11.10 -3.08
CA THR A 39 23.30 -10.41 -1.78
C THR A 39 23.28 -8.88 -1.92
N GLY A 40 24.06 -8.33 -2.86
CA GLY A 40 24.04 -6.88 -3.13
C GLY A 40 22.72 -6.35 -3.71
N CYS A 41 21.83 -7.22 -4.22
CA CYS A 41 20.50 -6.82 -4.67
C CYS A 41 19.54 -6.58 -3.48
N GLU A 42 19.75 -7.25 -2.33
CA GLU A 42 19.01 -6.97 -1.10
C GLU A 42 19.40 -5.60 -0.50
N ASP A 43 20.67 -5.22 -0.58
CA ASP A 43 21.14 -3.90 -0.12
C ASP A 43 20.52 -2.75 -0.92
N ILE A 44 20.34 -2.94 -2.23
CA ILE A 44 19.80 -1.91 -3.13
C ILE A 44 18.26 -1.88 -3.08
N PHE A 45 17.62 -3.04 -2.89
CA PHE A 45 16.16 -3.18 -2.91
C PHE A 45 15.64 -3.96 -1.69
N PRO A 46 15.76 -3.40 -0.47
CA PRO A 46 15.41 -4.11 0.77
C PRO A 46 13.91 -4.45 0.89
N GLU A 47 13.07 -3.75 0.13
CA GLU A 47 11.61 -3.94 0.12
C GLU A 47 11.12 -4.65 -1.15
N ALA A 48 12.02 -5.32 -1.89
CA ALA A 48 11.67 -6.03 -3.11
C ALA A 48 10.59 -7.09 -2.86
N ARG A 49 9.54 -7.07 -3.68
CA ARG A 49 8.38 -7.98 -3.54
C ARG A 49 8.09 -8.71 -4.84
N GLN A 50 8.11 -10.05 -4.78
CA GLN A 50 7.63 -10.88 -5.88
C GLN A 50 6.11 -11.10 -5.78
N THR A 51 5.39 -10.90 -6.89
CA THR A 51 3.95 -11.16 -7.00
C THR A 51 3.66 -12.06 -8.20
N ALA A 52 2.77 -13.04 -8.04
CA ALA A 52 2.19 -13.76 -9.17
C ALA A 52 1.01 -12.94 -9.74
N LEU A 53 1.03 -12.68 -11.05
CA LEU A 53 -0.04 -12.00 -11.76
C LEU A 53 -1.08 -13.00 -12.23
N ALA A 54 -2.26 -12.48 -12.57
CA ALA A 54 -3.34 -13.28 -13.12
C ALA A 54 -2.88 -14.03 -14.38
N ARG A 55 -3.19 -15.33 -14.43
CA ARG A 55 -2.98 -16.19 -15.58
C ARG A 55 -4.00 -15.82 -16.66
N VAL A 56 -3.55 -15.66 -17.91
CA VAL A 56 -4.45 -15.35 -19.04
C VAL A 56 -4.50 -16.49 -20.04
N ILE A 57 -3.37 -16.83 -20.69
CA ILE A 57 -3.33 -17.82 -21.79
C ILE A 57 -2.26 -18.91 -21.64
N SER A 58 -1.39 -18.83 -20.63
CA SER A 58 -0.33 -19.82 -20.38
C SER A 58 -0.71 -20.73 -19.21
N ASP A 59 -0.17 -21.95 -19.22
CA ASP A 59 -0.08 -22.86 -18.07
C ASP A 59 0.76 -22.31 -16.90
N HIS A 60 1.55 -21.25 -17.13
CA HIS A 60 2.30 -20.49 -16.14
C HIS A 60 1.57 -19.20 -15.70
N CYS A 61 1.72 -18.83 -14.42
CA CYS A 61 1.33 -17.52 -13.93
C CYS A 61 2.51 -16.55 -14.09
N PRO A 62 2.36 -15.40 -14.79
CA PRO A 62 3.43 -14.42 -14.88
C PRO A 62 3.86 -13.95 -13.48
N ILE A 63 5.15 -13.69 -13.29
CA ILE A 63 5.67 -13.15 -12.02
C ILE A 63 6.25 -11.75 -12.23
N GLN A 64 6.01 -10.88 -11.25
CA GLN A 64 6.49 -9.51 -11.18
C GLN A 64 7.41 -9.35 -9.98
N LEU A 65 8.56 -8.71 -10.19
CA LEU A 65 9.37 -8.15 -9.12
C LEU A 65 9.11 -6.65 -9.04
N ASP A 66 8.59 -6.22 -7.89
CA ASP A 66 8.42 -4.80 -7.56
C ASP A 66 9.56 -4.39 -6.63
N THR A 67 10.42 -3.47 -7.06
CA THR A 67 11.55 -2.97 -6.28
C THR A 67 11.30 -1.55 -5.74
N ASN A 68 10.07 -1.06 -5.84
CA ASN A 68 9.71 0.25 -5.32
C ASN A 68 9.70 0.25 -3.79
N LYS A 69 10.11 1.37 -3.20
CA LYS A 69 9.89 1.63 -1.78
C LYS A 69 8.39 1.65 -1.50
N VAL A 70 7.96 0.93 -0.47
CA VAL A 70 6.60 0.89 0.01
C VAL A 70 6.25 2.27 0.56
N LYS A 71 5.42 2.99 -0.18
CA LYS A 71 4.83 4.25 0.29
C LYS A 71 3.56 3.94 1.05
N TRP A 72 3.64 3.85 2.37
CA TRP A 72 2.47 3.69 3.25
C TRP A 72 1.53 4.92 3.28
N GLY A 73 1.90 5.99 2.56
CA GLY A 73 1.22 7.28 2.64
C GLY A 73 1.48 7.98 3.97
N PRO A 74 0.92 9.19 4.17
CA PRO A 74 0.99 9.87 5.46
C PRO A 74 0.26 9.05 6.52
N CYS A 75 0.90 8.86 7.69
CA CYS A 75 0.28 8.15 8.81
C CYS A 75 -1.06 8.82 9.18
N PRO A 76 -2.18 8.08 9.23
CA PRO A 76 -3.46 8.65 9.64
C PRO A 76 -3.33 9.19 11.07
N PHE A 77 -4.05 10.27 11.37
CA PHE A 77 -4.16 10.77 12.73
C PHE A 77 -4.76 9.68 13.63
N ARG A 78 -4.04 9.30 14.68
CA ARG A 78 -4.53 8.39 15.71
C ARG A 78 -4.95 9.22 16.92
N PHE A 79 -6.19 9.03 17.35
CA PHE A 79 -6.67 9.59 18.60
C PHE A 79 -6.34 8.62 19.72
N GLU A 80 -5.51 9.05 20.67
CA GLU A 80 -5.13 8.20 21.80
C GLU A 80 -6.18 8.30 22.90
N ASN A 81 -6.68 7.15 23.36
CA ASN A 81 -7.69 7.09 24.42
C ASN A 81 -7.19 7.70 25.74
N MET A 82 -5.87 7.75 25.95
CA MET A 82 -5.25 8.42 27.10
C MET A 82 -5.66 9.89 27.21
N TRP A 83 -5.87 10.59 26.10
CA TRP A 83 -6.29 12.00 26.14
C TRP A 83 -7.66 12.18 26.80
N LEU A 84 -8.54 11.18 26.75
CA LEU A 84 -9.84 11.22 27.44
C LEU A 84 -9.72 11.05 28.95
N GLN A 85 -8.57 10.61 29.46
CA GLN A 85 -8.33 10.44 30.90
C GLN A 85 -7.97 11.76 31.58
N ASP A 86 -7.49 12.75 30.82
CA ASP A 86 -7.25 14.11 31.33
C ASP A 86 -8.60 14.82 31.53
N PRO A 87 -8.94 15.19 32.79
CA PRO A 87 -10.20 15.88 33.10
C PRO A 87 -10.40 17.18 32.34
N GLU A 88 -9.31 17.89 31.99
CA GLU A 88 -9.37 19.16 31.29
C GLU A 88 -9.46 19.00 29.77
N PHE A 89 -9.00 17.87 29.24
CA PHE A 89 -8.94 17.64 27.79
C PHE A 89 -10.32 17.74 27.14
N ARG A 90 -11.36 17.20 27.80
CA ARG A 90 -12.73 17.29 27.27
C ARG A 90 -13.22 18.73 27.14
N ASN A 91 -12.84 19.60 28.08
CA ASN A 91 -13.22 21.01 28.04
C ASN A 91 -12.42 21.76 26.98
N LYS A 92 -11.10 21.55 26.93
CA LYS A 92 -10.21 22.09 25.88
C LYS A 92 -10.65 21.67 24.49
N PHE A 93 -11.01 20.40 24.29
CA PHE A 93 -11.51 19.89 23.01
C PHE A 93 -12.79 20.60 22.58
N LYS A 94 -13.74 20.83 23.48
CA LYS A 94 -14.98 21.57 23.17
C LYS A 94 -14.68 23.00 22.77
N GLU A 95 -13.84 23.69 23.52
CA GLU A 95 -13.42 25.06 23.24
C GLU A 95 -12.76 25.15 21.85
N TRP A 96 -11.79 24.27 21.59
CA TRP A 96 -11.13 24.20 20.30
C TRP A 96 -12.07 23.87 19.14
N TRP A 97 -13.05 23.00 19.36
CA TRP A 97 -14.02 22.63 18.32
C TRP A 97 -14.93 23.80 17.94
N GLN A 98 -15.30 24.62 18.94
CA GLN A 98 -16.19 25.77 18.79
C GLN A 98 -15.45 27.01 18.28
N SER A 99 -14.14 27.15 18.60
CA SER A 99 -13.33 28.28 18.14
C SER A 99 -13.10 28.27 16.62
N GLU A 100 -13.12 27.09 15.99
CA GLU A 100 -12.94 26.98 14.54
C GLU A 100 -14.21 27.38 13.78
N GLN A 101 -14.18 28.55 13.14
CA GLN A 101 -15.18 28.97 12.16
C GLN A 101 -14.70 28.54 10.77
N VAL A 102 -15.42 27.60 10.16
CA VAL A 102 -15.11 27.06 8.82
C VAL A 102 -16.38 27.13 7.97
N GLU A 103 -16.26 27.75 6.80
CA GLU A 103 -17.34 27.83 5.81
C GLU A 103 -17.29 26.66 4.82
N GLY A 104 -18.44 26.36 4.19
CA GLY A 104 -18.58 25.30 3.21
C GLY A 104 -19.62 24.24 3.61
N TRP A 105 -19.57 23.08 2.97
CA TRP A 105 -20.46 21.96 3.30
C TRP A 105 -19.97 21.19 4.54
N GLU A 106 -20.88 20.51 5.23
CA GLU A 106 -20.62 19.95 6.57
C GLU A 106 -19.44 18.98 6.65
N GLY A 107 -19.23 18.12 5.65
CA GLY A 107 -18.07 17.22 5.66
C GLY A 107 -16.74 17.93 5.38
N TYR A 108 -16.75 19.04 4.63
CA TYR A 108 -15.55 19.88 4.51
C TYR A 108 -15.24 20.58 5.83
N LYS A 109 -16.25 21.16 6.49
CA LYS A 109 -16.10 21.74 7.84
C LYS A 109 -15.53 20.72 8.81
N PHE A 110 -16.09 19.51 8.83
CA PHE A 110 -15.63 18.41 9.66
C PHE A 110 -14.17 18.03 9.39
N MET A 111 -13.78 17.85 8.12
CA MET A 111 -12.39 17.54 7.75
C MET A 111 -11.39 18.62 8.18
N ILE A 112 -11.72 19.90 8.00
CA ILE A 112 -10.84 21.00 8.39
C ILE A 112 -10.72 21.09 9.91
N LYS A 113 -11.83 20.94 10.64
CA LYS A 113 -11.80 20.92 12.11
C LYS A 113 -10.97 19.76 12.65
N LEU A 114 -11.05 18.56 12.08
CA LEU A 114 -10.17 17.45 12.44
C LEU A 114 -8.69 17.76 12.20
N LYS A 115 -8.35 18.41 11.08
CA LYS A 115 -6.97 18.83 10.81
C LYS A 115 -6.47 19.87 11.82
N ALA A 116 -7.30 20.83 12.20
CA ALA A 116 -6.97 21.83 13.23
C ALA A 116 -6.78 21.16 14.60
N MET A 117 -7.66 20.24 14.97
CA MET A 117 -7.56 19.48 16.23
C MET A 117 -6.30 18.66 16.33
N LYS A 118 -5.89 18.00 15.24
CA LYS A 118 -4.60 17.29 15.20
C LYS A 118 -3.44 18.20 15.62
N LYS A 119 -3.42 19.46 15.16
CA LYS A 119 -2.34 20.40 15.51
C LYS A 119 -2.36 20.79 16.99
N LYS A 120 -3.55 21.01 17.57
CA LYS A 120 -3.70 21.42 18.98
C LYS A 120 -3.37 20.31 19.98
N VAL A 121 -3.59 19.06 19.59
CA VAL A 121 -3.27 17.89 20.44
C VAL A 121 -1.79 17.48 20.33
N GLN A 122 -1.12 17.84 19.24
CA GLN A 122 0.30 17.53 19.00
C GLN A 122 1.26 18.66 19.41
N SER A 123 0.77 19.78 19.96
CA SER A 123 1.59 20.89 20.47
C SER A 123 1.79 20.80 21.98
#